data_AF-A0A7S1UFS7-F1
#
_entry.id   AF-A0A7S1UFS7-F1
#
_cell.length_a   1.000
_cell.length_b   1.000
_cell.length_c   1.000
_cell.angle_alpha   90.00
_cell.angle_beta   90.00
_cell.angle_gamma   90.00
#
_symmetry.space_group_name_H-M   'P 1'
#
loop_
_entity.id
_entity.type
_entity.pdbx_description
1 polymer ?
#
loop_
_entity_poly.entity_id
_entity_poly.type
_entity_poly.pdbx_seq_one_letter_code
_entity_poly.pdbx_strand_id
1 'polypeptide(L)'
;REERRQSFHEFLARQQAQVQKRERKAAANAAREMPSFTPHLEAERTFSLNEYSVQGEFLDRLAAQDVKRRQDAIRARARSQDPEATFAPNINRKSAVREGRSSFQMSRGDFVTQMTNRRRLKLRAEAAEFKDVTFKPQMATSRGPMRRVESKLKVTSEPGTYLRRLQQEAQRKQQHAMRTKTERERASMAECTFSPEQSTCPSYVKRIAESMRVAKQTKRPERPARPGWK
;
A
#
# COMPACT_ATOMS: atom_id res chain seq x y z
N ARG A 1 5.67 -3.68 97.77
CA ARG A 1 5.11 -4.74 96.88
C ARG A 1 3.96 -4.22 96.02
N GLU A 2 3.15 -3.29 96.52
CA GLU A 2 2.00 -2.71 95.80
C GLU A 2 2.41 -1.81 94.62
N GLU A 3 3.44 -0.99 94.78
CA GLU A 3 3.97 -0.13 93.70
C GLU A 3 4.40 -0.91 92.45
N ARG A 4 4.98 -2.11 92.63
CA ARG A 4 5.32 -3.00 91.49
C ARG A 4 4.10 -3.58 90.81
N ARG A 5 3.00 -3.79 91.54
CA ARG A 5 1.75 -4.27 90.95
C ARG A 5 1.08 -3.15 90.16
N GLN A 6 1.07 -1.93 90.70
CA GLN A 6 0.55 -0.75 90.01
C GLN A 6 1.33 -0.45 88.73
N SER A 7 2.67 -0.45 88.78
CA SER A 7 3.49 -0.22 87.58
C SER A 7 3.33 -1.33 86.52
N PHE A 8 3.12 -2.57 86.95
CA PHE A 8 2.81 -3.68 86.04
C PHE A 8 1.43 -3.53 85.38
N HIS A 9 0.40 -3.12 86.13
CA HIS A 9 -0.92 -2.83 85.56
C HIS A 9 -0.89 -1.65 84.58
N GLU A 10 -0.15 -0.59 84.88
CA GLU A 10 0.06 0.53 83.95
C GLU A 10 0.82 0.12 82.68
N PHE A 11 1.79 -0.79 82.80
CA PHE A 11 2.50 -1.35 81.64
C PHE A 11 1.54 -2.16 80.76
N LEU A 12 0.72 -3.05 81.35
CA LEU A 12 -0.27 -3.81 80.60
C LEU A 12 -1.33 -2.91 79.95
N ALA A 13 -1.79 -1.88 80.66
CA ALA A 13 -2.73 -0.90 80.10
C ALA A 13 -2.13 -0.16 78.89
N ARG A 14 -0.85 0.25 78.98
CA ARG A 14 -0.12 0.86 77.85
C ARG A 14 0.03 -0.11 76.68
N GLN A 15 0.34 -1.37 76.95
CA GLN A 15 0.47 -2.40 75.92
C GLN A 15 -0.87 -2.63 75.20
N GLN A 16 -1.97 -2.75 75.95
CA GLN A 16 -3.32 -2.92 75.40
C GLN A 16 -3.75 -1.70 74.59
N ALA A 17 -3.51 -0.49 75.08
CA ALA A 17 -3.81 0.75 74.35
C ALA A 17 -3.06 0.83 73.01
N GLN A 18 -1.80 0.38 72.98
CA GLN A 18 -1.00 0.37 71.76
C GLN A 18 -1.50 -0.68 70.75
N VAL A 19 -1.91 -1.86 71.22
CA VAL A 19 -2.54 -2.89 70.39
C VAL A 19 -3.83 -2.37 69.76
N GLN A 20 -4.71 -1.77 70.56
CA GLN A 20 -5.96 -1.18 70.07
C GLN A 20 -5.70 -0.05 69.04
N LYS A 21 -4.68 0.79 69.26
CA LYS A 21 -4.30 1.84 68.31
C LYS A 21 -3.81 1.26 66.98
N ARG A 22 -3.07 0.15 67.02
CA ARG A 22 -2.61 -0.57 65.82
C ARG A 22 -3.78 -1.18 65.05
N GLU A 23 -4.71 -1.84 65.75
CA GLU A 23 -5.91 -2.44 65.17
C GLU A 23 -6.81 -1.39 64.51
N ARG A 24 -7.05 -0.25 65.18
CA ARG A 24 -7.81 0.87 64.61
C ARG A 24 -7.18 1.42 63.32
N LYS A 25 -5.86 1.54 63.28
CA LYS A 25 -5.14 1.97 62.06
C LYS A 25 -5.24 0.93 60.94
N ALA A 26 -5.10 -0.35 61.26
CA ALA A 26 -5.23 -1.43 60.30
C ALA A 26 -6.66 -1.45 59.69
N ALA A 27 -7.69 -1.32 60.52
CA ALA A 27 -9.08 -1.23 60.08
C ALA A 27 -9.34 0.01 59.21
N ALA A 28 -8.80 1.18 59.59
CA ALA A 28 -8.93 2.40 58.80
C ALA A 28 -8.24 2.31 57.43
N ASN A 29 -7.09 1.64 57.35
CA ASN A 29 -6.41 1.39 56.09
C ASN A 29 -7.17 0.37 55.23
N ALA A 30 -7.67 -0.73 55.82
CA ALA A 30 -8.49 -1.69 55.10
C ALA A 30 -9.76 -1.06 54.51
N ALA A 31 -10.41 -0.16 55.25
CA ALA A 31 -11.56 0.60 54.76
C ALA A 31 -11.20 1.60 53.64
N ARG A 32 -9.97 2.13 53.62
CA ARG A 32 -9.44 3.00 52.54
C ARG A 32 -9.04 2.20 51.30
N GLU A 33 -8.57 0.98 51.48
CA GLU A 33 -8.13 0.09 50.40
C GLU A 33 -9.28 -0.64 49.72
N MET A 34 -10.49 -0.64 50.28
CA MET A 34 -11.68 -1.12 49.57
C MET A 34 -12.01 -0.15 48.43
N PRO A 35 -11.83 -0.54 47.16
CA PRO A 35 -12.13 0.33 46.04
C PRO A 35 -13.65 0.55 46.02
N SER A 36 -14.09 1.79 46.22
CA SER A 36 -15.52 2.16 46.11
C SER A 36 -16.04 2.09 44.67
N PHE A 37 -15.12 2.06 43.71
CA PHE A 37 -15.43 1.99 42.29
C PHE A 37 -15.37 0.54 41.80
N THR A 38 -16.54 -0.05 41.60
CA THR A 38 -16.70 -1.26 40.80
C THR A 38 -17.10 -0.83 39.39
N PRO A 39 -16.17 -0.77 38.42
CA PRO A 39 -16.55 -0.47 37.05
C PRO A 39 -17.49 -1.57 36.56
N HIS A 40 -18.65 -1.18 36.05
CA HIS A 40 -19.55 -2.09 35.36
C HIS A 40 -18.94 -2.40 33.98
N LEU A 41 -18.00 -3.34 33.96
CA LEU A 41 -17.42 -3.85 32.73
C LEU A 41 -18.39 -4.90 32.18
N GLU A 42 -19.00 -4.63 31.02
CA GLU A 42 -19.63 -5.68 30.24
C GLU A 42 -18.55 -6.67 29.82
N ALA A 43 -18.44 -7.79 30.55
CA ALA A 43 -17.33 -8.73 30.49
C ALA A 43 -17.02 -9.24 29.06
N GLU A 44 -18.02 -9.27 28.18
CA GLU A 44 -17.86 -9.74 26.80
C GLU A 44 -17.26 -8.70 25.83
N ARG A 45 -17.44 -7.40 26.09
CA ARG A 45 -16.91 -6.33 25.21
C ARG A 45 -15.45 -6.01 25.47
N THR A 46 -14.95 -6.23 26.69
CA THR A 46 -13.56 -5.88 27.06
C THR A 46 -12.58 -7.01 26.77
N PHE A 47 -13.01 -8.27 26.87
CA PHE A 47 -12.17 -9.43 26.55
C PHE A 47 -11.79 -9.46 25.07
N SER A 48 -12.76 -9.19 24.19
CA SER A 48 -12.57 -9.15 22.74
C SER A 48 -11.60 -8.05 22.29
N LEU A 49 -11.49 -6.94 23.02
CA LEU A 49 -10.54 -5.87 22.67
C LEU A 49 -9.08 -6.28 22.87
N ASN A 50 -8.81 -7.19 23.81
CA ASN A 50 -7.46 -7.61 24.18
C ASN A 50 -6.89 -8.68 23.23
N GLU A 51 -7.75 -9.55 22.70
CA GLU A 51 -7.35 -10.60 21.75
C GLU A 51 -6.87 -10.04 20.41
N TYR A 52 -7.41 -8.90 19.98
CA TYR A 52 -7.04 -8.27 18.70
C TYR A 52 -5.96 -7.20 18.80
N SER A 53 -5.68 -6.65 19.99
CA SER A 53 -4.78 -5.48 20.13
C SER A 53 -3.41 -5.79 20.74
N VAL A 54 -3.22 -6.97 21.35
CA VAL A 54 -2.02 -7.28 22.14
C VAL A 54 -1.41 -8.60 21.69
N GLN A 55 -0.73 -8.61 20.54
CA GLN A 55 0.18 -9.71 20.21
C GLN A 55 1.62 -9.30 20.51
N GLY A 56 2.28 -10.03 21.41
CA GLY A 56 3.70 -9.86 21.77
C GLY A 56 3.97 -9.91 23.28
N GLU A 57 5.18 -10.30 23.67
CA GLU A 57 5.61 -10.27 25.07
C GLU A 57 5.74 -8.83 25.58
N PHE A 58 5.76 -8.63 26.91
CA PHE A 58 5.86 -7.29 27.52
C PHE A 58 7.06 -6.47 26.97
N LEU A 59 8.20 -7.13 26.74
CA LEU A 59 9.41 -6.50 26.23
C LEU A 59 9.25 -6.04 24.77
N ASP A 60 8.56 -6.82 23.93
CA ASP A 60 8.28 -6.44 22.54
C ASP A 60 7.40 -5.18 22.47
N ARG A 61 6.43 -5.08 23.38
CA ARG A 61 5.56 -3.90 23.49
C ARG A 61 6.35 -2.66 23.92
N LEU A 62 7.24 -2.80 24.90
CA LEU A 62 8.08 -1.70 25.36
C LEU A 62 9.04 -1.24 24.24
N ALA A 63 9.66 -2.17 23.52
CA ALA A 63 10.52 -1.87 22.38
C ALA A 63 9.75 -1.15 21.25
N ALA A 64 8.54 -1.63 20.91
CA ALA A 64 7.69 -0.97 19.92
C ALA A 64 7.26 0.43 20.36
N GLN A 65 6.96 0.62 21.65
CA GLN A 65 6.57 1.91 22.21
C GLN A 65 7.73 2.91 22.20
N ASP A 66 8.96 2.47 22.46
CA ASP A 66 10.15 3.31 22.38
C ASP A 66 10.46 3.75 20.95
N VAL A 67 10.33 2.85 19.97
CA VAL A 67 10.45 3.19 18.54
C VAL A 67 9.39 4.22 18.15
N LYS A 68 8.14 4.04 18.61
CA LYS A 68 7.06 5.00 18.36
C LYS A 68 7.35 6.36 18.97
N ARG A 69 7.77 6.43 20.24
CA ARG A 69 8.15 7.69 20.91
C ARG A 69 9.27 8.42 20.18
N ARG A 70 10.31 7.69 19.73
CA ARG A 70 11.40 8.27 18.94
C ARG A 70 10.90 8.85 17.61
N GLN A 71 10.04 8.13 16.89
CA GLN A 71 9.44 8.64 15.66
C GLN A 71 8.54 9.86 15.90
N ASP A 72 7.77 9.87 16.98
CA ASP A 72 6.88 10.96 17.34
C ASP A 72 7.68 12.22 17.72
N ALA A 73 8.80 12.07 18.42
CA ALA A 73 9.73 13.18 18.72
C ALA A 73 10.38 13.75 17.45
N ILE A 74 10.80 12.89 16.51
CA ILE A 74 11.31 13.32 15.19
C ILE A 74 10.22 14.06 14.41
N ARG A 75 8.98 13.56 14.44
CA ARG A 75 7.82 14.23 13.80
C ARG A 75 7.51 15.57 14.43
N ALA A 76 7.57 15.69 15.75
CA ALA A 76 7.36 16.96 16.45
C ALA A 76 8.44 17.98 16.06
N ARG A 77 9.71 17.57 15.96
CA ARG A 77 10.81 18.41 15.46
C ARG A 77 10.66 18.78 13.98
N ALA A 78 10.18 17.87 13.13
CA ALA A 78 9.92 18.19 11.72
C ALA A 78 8.73 19.16 11.54
N ARG A 79 7.81 19.22 12.51
CA ARG A 79 6.68 20.15 12.52
C ARG A 79 7.02 21.53 13.10
N SER A 80 8.17 21.71 13.75
CA SER A 80 8.57 23.04 14.20
C SER A 80 8.83 23.90 12.96
N GLN A 81 7.87 24.76 12.65
CA GLN A 81 8.00 25.75 11.59
C GLN A 81 9.11 26.72 11.97
N ASP A 82 9.93 27.08 10.99
CA ASP A 82 10.92 28.12 11.13
C ASP A 82 10.20 29.43 11.48
N PRO A 83 10.50 30.08 12.63
CA PRO A 83 9.85 31.33 13.02
C PRO A 83 10.06 32.47 12.03
N GLU A 84 11.03 32.34 11.10
CA GLU A 84 11.32 33.34 10.07
C GLU A 84 10.61 33.08 8.72
N ALA A 85 9.82 32.01 8.61
CA ALA A 85 9.13 31.66 7.37
C ALA A 85 8.00 32.66 7.04
N THR A 86 8.23 33.57 6.09
CA THR A 86 7.26 34.59 5.64
C THR A 86 6.29 34.07 4.57
N PHE A 87 6.60 32.95 3.93
CA PHE A 87 5.80 32.39 2.84
C PHE A 87 4.72 31.43 3.37
N ALA A 88 3.47 31.88 3.37
CA ALA A 88 2.30 31.10 3.80
C ALA A 88 1.30 30.93 2.65
N PRO A 89 1.48 29.91 1.78
CA PRO A 89 0.58 29.70 0.65
C PRO A 89 -0.80 29.22 1.12
N ASN A 90 -1.84 29.64 0.42
CA ASN A 90 -3.19 29.14 0.67
C ASN A 90 -3.32 27.70 0.16
N ILE A 91 -3.28 26.73 1.07
CA ILE A 91 -3.42 25.31 0.77
C ILE A 91 -4.86 24.83 0.99
N ASN A 92 -5.29 23.84 0.21
CA ASN A 92 -6.62 23.27 0.38
C ASN A 92 -6.80 22.58 1.75
N ARG A 93 -8.02 22.59 2.29
CA ARG A 93 -8.36 22.01 3.61
C ARG A 93 -7.91 20.55 3.75
N LYS A 94 -8.03 19.78 2.67
CA LYS A 94 -7.64 18.37 2.65
C LYS A 94 -6.13 18.19 2.87
N SER A 95 -5.30 19.07 2.31
CA SER A 95 -3.84 18.99 2.47
C SER A 95 -3.38 19.57 3.80
N ALA A 96 -4.08 20.58 4.33
CA ALA A 96 -3.80 21.12 5.67
C ALA A 96 -3.98 20.08 6.79
N VAL A 97 -4.93 19.13 6.63
CA VAL A 97 -5.20 18.06 7.60
C VAL A 97 -4.30 16.84 7.37
N ARG A 98 -3.61 16.73 6.22
CA ARG A 98 -2.74 15.58 5.94
C ARG A 98 -1.44 15.69 6.74
N GLU A 99 -1.01 14.55 7.27
CA GLU A 99 0.29 14.44 7.91
C GLU A 99 1.42 14.66 6.88
N GLY A 100 2.43 15.43 7.26
CA GLY A 100 3.65 15.61 6.47
C GLY A 100 4.37 14.27 6.28
N ARG A 101 4.87 14.03 5.06
CA ARG A 101 5.61 12.79 4.75
C ARG A 101 7.02 12.87 5.30
N SER A 102 7.55 11.74 5.77
CA SER A 102 8.96 11.65 6.17
C SER A 102 9.88 11.53 4.94
N SER A 103 11.16 11.88 5.10
CA SER A 103 12.18 11.75 4.04
C SER A 103 12.28 10.31 3.49
N PHE A 104 12.13 9.31 4.37
CA PHE A 104 12.08 7.90 3.97
C PHE A 104 10.85 7.58 3.11
N GLN A 105 9.69 8.14 3.45
CA GLN A 105 8.47 7.94 2.65
C GLN A 105 8.61 8.54 1.25
N MET A 106 9.20 9.74 1.15
CA MET A 106 9.45 10.39 -0.13
C MET A 106 10.48 9.65 -1.00
N SER A 107 11.46 8.96 -0.39
CA SER A 107 12.51 8.26 -1.14
C SER A 107 12.13 6.83 -1.52
N ARG A 108 11.70 6.01 -0.56
CA ARG A 108 11.41 4.57 -0.77
C ARG A 108 9.97 4.19 -0.47
N GLY A 109 9.29 4.95 0.36
CA GLY A 109 7.92 4.64 0.76
C GLY A 109 6.93 4.66 -0.40
N ASP A 110 7.08 5.59 -1.34
CA ASP A 110 6.20 5.67 -2.52
C ASP A 110 6.33 4.43 -3.41
N PHE A 111 7.56 3.95 -3.65
CA PHE A 111 7.81 2.71 -4.41
C PHE A 111 7.24 1.46 -3.72
N VAL A 112 7.44 1.34 -2.40
CA VAL A 112 6.90 0.22 -1.61
C VAL A 112 5.37 0.26 -1.59
N THR A 113 4.76 1.44 -1.44
CA THR A 113 3.31 1.62 -1.45
C THR A 113 2.71 1.28 -2.83
N GLN A 114 3.39 1.67 -3.91
CA GLN A 114 2.98 1.32 -5.26
C GLN A 114 3.08 -0.19 -5.50
N MET A 115 4.18 -0.82 -5.11
CA MET A 115 4.40 -2.27 -5.23
C MET A 115 3.35 -3.07 -4.44
N THR A 116 3.09 -2.67 -3.19
CA THR A 116 2.08 -3.33 -2.32
C THR A 116 0.68 -3.15 -2.87
N ASN A 117 0.31 -1.95 -3.33
CA ASN A 117 -0.99 -1.72 -3.98
C ASN A 117 -1.15 -2.54 -5.26
N ARG A 118 -0.13 -2.60 -6.12
CA ARG A 118 -0.14 -3.41 -7.33
C ARG A 118 -0.31 -4.89 -7.00
N ARG A 119 0.43 -5.39 -6.01
CA ARG A 119 0.31 -6.78 -5.54
C ARG A 119 -1.08 -7.07 -4.99
N ARG A 120 -1.64 -6.17 -4.19
CA ARG A 120 -2.99 -6.29 -3.62
C ARG A 120 -4.06 -6.32 -4.71
N LEU A 121 -3.95 -5.45 -5.72
CA LEU A 121 -4.88 -5.42 -6.85
C LEU A 121 -4.80 -6.72 -7.65
N LYS A 122 -3.59 -7.23 -7.91
CA LYS A 122 -3.37 -8.51 -8.59
C LYS A 122 -4.03 -9.66 -7.84
N LEU A 123 -3.79 -9.78 -6.53
CA LEU A 123 -4.40 -10.83 -5.70
C LEU A 123 -5.93 -10.73 -5.69
N ARG A 124 -6.49 -9.52 -5.69
CA ARG A 124 -7.94 -9.32 -5.75
C ARG A 124 -8.51 -9.73 -7.11
N ALA A 125 -7.80 -9.44 -8.20
CA ALA A 125 -8.19 -9.87 -9.54
C ALA A 125 -8.15 -11.40 -9.66
N GLU A 126 -7.04 -12.03 -9.23
CA GLU A 126 -6.90 -13.49 -9.19
C GLU A 126 -8.01 -14.13 -8.34
N ALA A 127 -8.27 -13.62 -7.13
CA ALA A 127 -9.33 -14.12 -6.28
C ALA A 127 -10.74 -13.97 -6.89
N ALA A 128 -10.98 -12.88 -7.63
CA ALA A 128 -12.24 -12.69 -8.36
C ALA A 128 -12.36 -13.68 -9.54
N GLU A 129 -11.28 -13.92 -10.28
CA GLU A 129 -11.24 -14.91 -11.36
C GLU A 129 -11.47 -16.33 -10.82
N PHE A 130 -10.87 -16.69 -9.69
CA PHE A 130 -11.00 -18.03 -9.09
C PHE A 130 -12.29 -18.25 -8.30
N LYS A 131 -13.04 -17.19 -7.97
CA LYS A 131 -14.30 -17.32 -7.21
C LYS A 131 -15.32 -18.21 -7.92
N ASP A 132 -15.39 -18.11 -9.25
CA ASP A 132 -16.35 -18.84 -10.07
C ASP A 132 -15.74 -20.10 -10.71
N VAL A 133 -14.41 -20.25 -10.70
CA VAL A 133 -13.70 -21.39 -11.26
C VAL A 133 -13.54 -22.47 -10.19
N THR A 134 -14.59 -23.26 -9.99
CA THR A 134 -14.46 -24.55 -9.28
C THR A 134 -13.85 -25.56 -10.23
N PHE A 135 -12.54 -25.82 -10.09
CA PHE A 135 -11.82 -26.80 -10.90
C PHE A 135 -12.42 -28.19 -10.71
N LYS A 136 -13.36 -28.54 -11.59
CA LYS A 136 -14.01 -29.85 -11.72
C LYS A 136 -13.82 -30.30 -13.16
N PRO A 137 -12.63 -30.82 -13.52
CA PRO A 137 -12.37 -31.22 -14.90
C PRO A 137 -13.34 -32.32 -15.30
N GLN A 138 -14.29 -32.01 -16.18
CA GLN A 138 -15.11 -33.02 -16.83
C GLN A 138 -14.24 -33.69 -17.88
N MET A 139 -13.83 -34.93 -17.62
CA MET A 139 -13.08 -35.72 -18.60
C MET A 139 -13.92 -35.88 -19.86
N ALA A 140 -13.32 -35.60 -21.02
CA ALA A 140 -13.97 -35.71 -22.32
C ALA A 140 -14.40 -37.16 -22.57
N THR A 141 -15.65 -37.47 -22.25
CA THR A 141 -16.29 -38.71 -22.70
C THR A 141 -16.61 -38.56 -24.19
N SER A 142 -16.58 -39.67 -24.94
CA SER A 142 -16.79 -39.73 -26.40
C SER A 142 -18.07 -39.02 -26.90
N ARG A 143 -19.04 -38.78 -26.01
CA ARG A 143 -20.34 -38.14 -26.29
C ARG A 143 -20.45 -36.66 -25.83
N GLY A 144 -19.39 -36.08 -25.27
CA GLY A 144 -19.40 -34.72 -24.74
C GLY A 144 -19.26 -33.61 -25.78
N PRO A 145 -19.54 -32.33 -25.41
CA PRO A 145 -19.43 -31.17 -26.30
C PRO A 145 -18.01 -30.94 -26.85
N MET A 146 -16.98 -31.47 -26.18
CA MET A 146 -15.58 -31.42 -26.60
C MET A 146 -15.28 -32.13 -27.93
N ARG A 147 -16.14 -33.04 -28.42
CA ARG A 147 -15.96 -33.70 -29.74
C ARG A 147 -16.05 -32.70 -30.91
N ARG A 148 -16.78 -31.59 -30.75
CA ARG A 148 -16.95 -30.55 -31.78
C ARG A 148 -15.97 -29.38 -31.63
N VAL A 149 -15.04 -29.45 -30.67
CA VAL A 149 -14.07 -28.38 -30.43
C VAL A 149 -12.91 -28.53 -31.40
N GLU A 150 -12.87 -27.66 -32.41
CA GLU A 150 -11.73 -27.55 -33.31
C GLU A 150 -10.65 -26.66 -32.68
N SER A 151 -9.37 -26.97 -32.93
CA SER A 151 -8.28 -26.09 -32.54
C SER A 151 -8.41 -24.73 -33.22
N LYS A 152 -8.12 -23.63 -32.52
CA LYS A 152 -8.12 -22.27 -33.11
C LYS A 152 -7.23 -22.17 -34.36
N LEU A 153 -6.15 -22.96 -34.39
CA LEU A 153 -5.23 -23.05 -35.50
C LEU A 153 -5.83 -23.81 -36.70
N LYS A 154 -6.82 -24.68 -36.49
CA LYS A 154 -7.45 -25.54 -37.50
C LYS A 154 -6.45 -26.24 -38.42
N VAL A 155 -5.35 -26.74 -37.87
CA VAL A 155 -4.28 -27.36 -38.65
C VAL A 155 -4.76 -28.68 -39.28
N THR A 156 -5.60 -29.43 -38.55
CA THR A 156 -6.14 -30.71 -38.99
C THR A 156 -7.30 -30.56 -39.98
N SER A 157 -8.17 -29.56 -39.81
CA SER A 157 -9.33 -29.34 -40.70
C SER A 157 -9.00 -28.50 -41.93
N GLU A 158 -8.14 -27.49 -41.83
CA GLU A 158 -7.82 -26.57 -42.93
C GLU A 158 -6.31 -26.21 -42.97
N PRO A 159 -5.42 -27.17 -43.29
CA PRO A 159 -3.97 -26.92 -43.29
C PRO A 159 -3.54 -25.89 -44.34
N GLY A 160 -4.17 -25.89 -45.52
CA GLY A 160 -3.79 -25.00 -46.64
C GLY A 160 -4.07 -23.51 -46.39
N THR A 161 -5.01 -23.17 -45.50
CA THR A 161 -5.38 -21.77 -45.21
C THR A 161 -4.60 -21.17 -44.04
N TYR A 162 -3.78 -21.97 -43.35
CA TYR A 162 -3.12 -21.59 -42.10
C TYR A 162 -2.22 -20.37 -42.25
N LEU A 163 -1.31 -20.38 -43.24
CA LEU A 163 -0.36 -19.27 -43.46
C LEU A 163 -1.09 -17.95 -43.76
N ARG A 164 -2.18 -18.00 -44.54
CA ARG A 164 -3.01 -16.84 -44.84
C ARG A 164 -3.68 -16.27 -43.59
N ARG A 165 -4.22 -17.15 -42.73
CA ARG A 165 -4.85 -16.75 -41.45
C ARG A 165 -3.83 -16.12 -40.50
N LEU A 166 -2.62 -16.68 -40.42
CA LEU A 166 -1.54 -16.13 -39.61
C LEU A 166 -1.12 -14.72 -40.08
N GLN A 167 -0.97 -14.52 -41.40
CA GLN A 167 -0.68 -13.21 -41.97
C GLN A 167 -1.79 -12.19 -41.68
N GLN A 168 -3.06 -12.59 -41.81
CA GLN A 168 -4.19 -11.73 -41.48
C GLN A 168 -4.23 -11.35 -40.00
N GLU A 169 -3.96 -12.28 -39.09
CA GLU A 169 -3.90 -12.00 -37.65
C GLU A 169 -2.74 -11.04 -37.32
N ALA A 170 -1.57 -11.24 -37.94
CA ALA A 170 -0.43 -10.34 -37.81
C ALA A 170 -0.76 -8.92 -38.31
N GLN A 171 -1.39 -8.79 -39.47
CA GLN A 171 -1.83 -7.50 -40.00
C GLN A 171 -2.84 -6.81 -39.09
N ARG A 172 -3.84 -7.55 -38.57
CA ARG A 172 -4.83 -7.00 -37.62
C ARG A 172 -4.16 -6.51 -36.35
N LYS A 173 -3.21 -7.27 -35.80
CA LYS A 173 -2.45 -6.89 -34.61
C LYS A 173 -1.62 -5.63 -34.87
N GLN A 174 -0.97 -5.54 -36.02
CA GLN A 174 -0.20 -4.36 -36.42
C GLN A 174 -1.10 -3.13 -36.59
N GLN A 175 -2.24 -3.26 -37.27
CA GLN A 175 -3.22 -2.17 -37.42
C GLN A 175 -3.76 -1.70 -36.07
N HIS A 176 -4.09 -2.64 -35.17
CA HIS A 176 -4.54 -2.29 -33.83
C HIS A 176 -3.46 -1.53 -33.05
N ALA A 177 -2.22 -2.03 -33.04
CA ALA A 177 -1.11 -1.35 -32.38
C ALA A 177 -0.87 0.06 -32.92
N MET A 178 -0.95 0.25 -34.24
CA MET A 178 -0.84 1.58 -34.86
C MET A 178 -1.98 2.50 -34.42
N ARG A 179 -3.23 2.01 -34.40
CA ARG A 179 -4.38 2.80 -33.94
C ARG A 179 -4.22 3.24 -32.50
N THR A 180 -3.92 2.31 -31.60
CA THR A 180 -3.70 2.62 -30.17
C THR A 180 -2.56 3.61 -29.98
N LYS A 181 -1.48 3.49 -30.76
CA LYS A 181 -0.37 4.46 -30.72
C LYS A 181 -0.83 5.86 -31.15
N THR A 182 -1.53 5.96 -32.28
CA THR A 182 -2.04 7.25 -32.78
C THR A 182 -3.07 7.88 -31.84
N GLU A 183 -3.91 7.06 -31.20
CA GLU A 183 -4.90 7.52 -30.23
C GLU A 183 -4.21 8.07 -28.98
N ARG A 184 -3.17 7.38 -28.49
CA ARG A 184 -2.36 7.85 -27.37
C ARG A 184 -1.63 9.15 -27.70
N GLU A 185 -1.03 9.26 -28.89
CA GLU A 185 -0.39 10.50 -29.36
C GLU A 185 -1.40 11.65 -29.44
N ARG A 186 -2.61 11.41 -29.96
CA ARG A 186 -3.69 12.41 -30.00
C ARG A 186 -4.15 12.82 -28.61
N ALA A 187 -4.32 11.87 -27.69
CA ALA A 187 -4.70 12.16 -26.31
C ALA A 187 -3.64 13.04 -25.62
N SER A 188 -2.35 12.71 -25.79
CA SER A 188 -1.27 13.54 -25.26
C SER A 188 -1.19 14.93 -25.91
N MET A 189 -1.48 15.06 -27.22
CA MET A 189 -1.57 16.38 -27.87
C MET A 189 -2.78 17.19 -27.40
N ALA A 190 -3.91 16.55 -27.09
CA ALA A 190 -5.09 17.23 -26.57
C ALA A 190 -4.88 17.79 -25.15
N GLU A 191 -3.98 17.17 -24.37
CA GLU A 191 -3.57 17.65 -23.04
C GLU A 191 -2.59 18.85 -23.09
N CYS A 192 -2.03 19.19 -24.26
CA CYS A 192 -1.16 20.35 -24.40
C CYS A 192 -1.96 21.66 -24.35
N THR A 193 -1.60 22.55 -23.42
CA THR A 193 -2.18 23.90 -23.31
C THR A 193 -1.64 24.88 -24.35
N PHE A 194 -0.50 24.56 -24.98
CA PHE A 194 0.13 25.39 -26.01
C PHE A 194 -0.27 24.89 -27.40
N SER A 195 -1.11 25.66 -28.09
CA SER A 195 -1.57 25.39 -29.46
C SER A 195 -1.15 26.55 -30.38
N PRO A 196 0.09 26.56 -30.89
CA PRO A 196 0.57 27.65 -31.73
C PRO A 196 -0.12 27.64 -33.10
N GLU A 197 -0.25 28.82 -33.71
CA GLU A 197 -0.71 28.92 -35.10
C GLU A 197 0.32 28.27 -36.03
N GLN A 198 -0.09 27.17 -36.67
CA GLN A 198 0.76 26.47 -37.63
C GLN A 198 0.56 27.08 -39.02
N SER A 199 1.56 27.84 -39.49
CA SER A 199 1.58 28.28 -40.89
C SER A 199 1.90 27.10 -41.81
N THR A 200 1.17 26.99 -42.92
CA THR A 200 1.45 25.95 -43.91
C THR A 200 2.81 26.19 -44.52
N CYS A 201 3.67 25.17 -44.54
CA CYS A 201 4.98 25.29 -45.16
C CYS A 201 4.87 25.66 -46.66
N PRO A 202 5.74 26.54 -47.17
CA PRO A 202 5.74 26.92 -48.58
C PRO A 202 5.86 25.72 -49.53
N SER A 203 5.26 25.83 -50.71
CA SER A 203 5.15 24.72 -51.67
C SER A 203 6.49 24.13 -52.12
N TYR A 204 7.55 24.95 -52.23
CA TYR A 204 8.89 24.46 -52.59
C TYR A 204 9.49 23.57 -51.48
N VAL A 205 9.23 23.87 -50.21
CA VAL A 205 9.70 23.05 -49.07
C VAL A 205 9.00 21.68 -49.08
N LYS A 206 7.69 21.65 -49.38
CA LYS A 206 6.94 20.39 -49.56
C LYS A 206 7.54 19.55 -50.68
N ARG A 207 7.85 20.17 -51.83
CA ARG A 207 8.49 19.50 -52.98
C ARG A 207 9.88 18.96 -52.63
N ILE A 208 10.69 19.71 -51.88
CA ILE A 208 12.02 19.24 -51.42
C ILE A 208 11.86 18.06 -50.44
N ALA A 209 10.89 18.12 -49.52
CA ALA A 209 10.65 17.02 -48.58
C ALA A 209 10.21 15.74 -49.31
N GLU A 210 9.34 15.87 -50.31
CA GLU A 210 8.90 14.75 -51.16
C GLU A 210 10.05 14.18 -51.98
N SER A 211 10.87 15.02 -52.63
CA SER A 211 12.03 14.56 -53.41
C SER A 211 13.06 13.86 -52.54
N MET A 212 13.34 14.39 -51.34
CA MET A 212 14.23 13.77 -50.36
C MET A 212 13.67 12.44 -49.84
N ARG A 213 12.36 12.31 -49.66
CA ARG A 213 11.72 11.05 -49.25
C ARG A 213 11.90 9.99 -50.32
N VAL A 214 11.68 10.33 -51.59
CA VAL A 214 11.90 9.43 -52.73
C VAL A 214 13.37 9.04 -52.82
N ALA A 215 14.30 9.99 -52.72
CA ALA A 215 15.73 9.73 -52.75
C ALA A 215 16.21 8.84 -51.59
N LYS A 216 15.62 8.97 -50.39
CA LYS A 216 15.90 8.09 -49.25
C LYS A 216 15.34 6.68 -49.42
N GLN A 217 14.22 6.51 -50.13
CA GLN A 217 13.66 5.20 -50.42
C GLN A 217 14.50 4.43 -51.45
N THR A 218 15.12 5.14 -52.40
CA THR A 218 16.00 4.52 -53.41
C THR A 218 17.41 4.26 -52.89
N LYS A 219 17.90 5.05 -51.93
CA LYS A 219 19.21 4.83 -51.30
C LYS A 219 19.13 3.64 -50.34
N ARG A 220 19.57 2.45 -50.80
CA ARG A 220 19.80 1.31 -49.90
C ARG A 220 20.83 1.73 -48.84
N PRO A 221 20.54 1.52 -47.53
CA PRO A 221 21.55 1.75 -46.52
C PRO A 221 22.67 0.72 -46.73
N GLU A 222 23.84 1.20 -47.15
CA GLU A 222 25.06 0.39 -47.15
C GLU A 222 25.33 -0.02 -45.70
N ARG A 223 25.31 -1.33 -45.46
CA ARG A 223 25.66 -1.86 -44.14
C ARG A 223 27.17 -1.64 -43.97
N PRO A 224 27.63 -0.98 -42.89
CA PRO A 224 29.05 -0.88 -42.64
C PRO A 224 29.65 -2.28 -42.57
N ALA A 225 30.78 -2.48 -43.27
CA ALA A 225 31.49 -3.74 -43.25
C ALA A 225 31.82 -4.11 -41.80
N ARG A 226 31.58 -5.37 -41.43
CA ARG A 226 31.91 -5.84 -40.08
C ARG A 226 33.43 -5.76 -39.90
N PRO A 227 33.95 -5.21 -38.79
CA PRO A 227 35.38 -5.19 -38.51
C PRO A 227 35.96 -6.61 -38.54
N GLY A 228 37.13 -6.76 -39.16
CA GLY A 228 37.77 -8.06 -39.47
C GLY A 228 38.43 -8.78 -38.30
N TRP A 229 38.17 -8.39 -37.05
CA TRP A 229 38.66 -9.13 -35.88
C TRP A 229 37.54 -10.05 -35.37
N LYS A 230 37.72 -11.34 -35.63
CA LYS A 230 37.06 -12.45 -34.98
C LYS A 230 38.09 -13.53 -34.71
#